data_AF-A0A3B0TZS0-F1
#
_entry.id   AF-A0A3B0TZS0-F1
#
_cell.length_a   1.000
_cell.length_b   1.000
_cell.length_c   1.000
_cell.angle_alpha   90.00
_cell.angle_beta   90.00
_cell.angle_gamma   90.00
#
_symmetry.space_group_name_H-M   'P 1'
#
loop_
_entity.id
_entity.type
_entity.pdbx_description
1 polymer ?
#
loop_
_entity_poly.entity_id
_entity_poly.type
_entity_poly.pdbx_seq_one_letter_code
_entity_poly.pdbx_strand_id
1 'polypeptide(L)' 'EQNRLRLVPVKVSFFRDNMALIIDGIEEGAKIVVSTPVPMIEGVLLELHMDDDLMLEIAALKSADLGNAQ' A
#
# COMPACT_ATOMS: atom_id res chain seq x y z
N GLU A 1 -0.09 -3.53 17.31
CA GLU A 1 -0.72 -2.81 18.42
C GLU A 1 -0.12 -1.43 18.73
N GLN A 2 0.78 -0.83 17.92
CA GLN A 2 1.30 0.53 18.25
C GLN A 2 1.23 1.57 17.12
N ASN A 3 0.65 1.26 15.95
CA ASN A 3 0.53 2.19 14.79
C ASN A 3 1.75 3.11 14.60
N ARG A 4 2.97 2.57 14.78
CA ARG A 4 4.20 3.33 14.61
C ARG A 4 4.71 3.15 13.19
N LEU A 5 5.17 4.24 12.58
CA LEU A 5 5.83 4.18 11.29
C LEU A 5 7.05 3.27 11.38
N ARG A 6 7.18 2.36 10.41
CA ARG A 6 8.35 1.51 10.23
C ARG A 6 8.83 1.61 8.79
N LEU A 7 10.07 2.00 8.60
CA LEU A 7 10.75 1.98 7.32
C LEU A 7 11.21 0.56 7.03
N VAL A 8 10.63 -0.05 6.01
CA VAL A 8 10.94 -1.42 5.60
C VAL A 8 11.45 -1.40 4.16
N PRO A 9 12.65 -1.97 3.89
CA PRO A 9 13.10 -2.12 2.52
C PRO A 9 12.23 -3.15 1.79
N VAL A 10 11.83 -2.83 0.57
CA VAL A 10 10.99 -3.71 -0.27
C VAL A 10 11.69 -4.00 -1.59
N LYS A 11 11.37 -5.17 -2.16
CA LYS A 11 11.81 -5.53 -3.51
C LYS A 11 10.66 -5.37 -4.49
N VAL A 12 10.78 -4.41 -5.39
CA VAL A 12 9.82 -4.18 -6.48
C VAL A 12 10.25 -4.95 -7.71
N SER A 13 9.38 -5.81 -8.24
CA SER A 13 9.64 -6.55 -9.48
C SER A 13 9.28 -5.76 -10.73
N PHE A 14 8.24 -4.92 -10.64
CA PHE A 14 7.73 -4.16 -11.76
C PHE A 14 6.96 -2.93 -11.28
N PHE A 15 6.98 -1.86 -12.06
CA PHE A 15 6.23 -0.65 -11.84
C PHE A 15 5.58 -0.22 -13.15
N ARG A 16 4.29 0.06 -13.15
CA ARG A 16 3.56 0.55 -14.31
C ARG A 16 2.45 1.48 -13.90
N ASP A 17 2.37 2.60 -14.60
CA ASP A 17 1.41 3.67 -14.35
C ASP A 17 1.46 4.09 -12.87
N ASN A 18 0.46 3.70 -12.09
CA ASN A 18 0.37 4.01 -10.65
C ASN A 18 0.47 2.76 -9.75
N MET A 19 0.95 1.64 -10.27
CA MET A 19 1.00 0.35 -9.56
C MET A 19 2.43 -0.22 -9.49
N ALA A 20 2.79 -0.75 -8.31
CA ALA A 20 4.03 -1.47 -8.07
C ALA A 20 3.75 -2.92 -7.68
N LEU A 21 4.42 -3.89 -8.32
CA LEU A 21 4.42 -5.28 -7.87
C LEU A 21 5.59 -5.50 -6.90
N ILE A 22 5.27 -5.62 -5.62
CA ILE A 22 6.23 -5.91 -4.56
C ILE A 22 6.29 -7.42 -4.37
N ILE A 23 7.49 -7.99 -4.44
CA ILE A 23 7.72 -9.45 -4.37
C ILE A 23 8.43 -9.89 -3.09
N ASP A 24 8.92 -8.93 -2.29
CA ASP A 24 9.58 -9.21 -1.00
C ASP A 24 9.58 -7.96 -0.10
N GLY A 25 9.69 -8.16 1.22
CA GLY A 25 9.78 -7.10 2.23
C GLY A 25 8.45 -6.65 2.83
N ILE A 26 7.31 -7.24 2.43
CA ILE A 26 5.99 -6.96 3.03
C ILE A 26 5.34 -8.28 3.45
N GLU A 27 4.85 -8.32 4.69
CA GLU A 27 4.12 -9.45 5.24
C GLU A 27 2.61 -9.32 4.98
N GLU A 28 1.90 -10.44 4.91
CA GLU A 28 0.43 -10.43 4.80
C GLU A 28 -0.20 -9.69 5.99
N GLY A 29 -1.24 -8.90 5.71
CA GLY A 29 -1.92 -8.07 6.71
C GLY A 29 -1.15 -6.81 7.14
N ALA A 30 0.02 -6.55 6.55
CA ALA A 30 0.73 -5.28 6.76
C ALA A 30 -0.12 -4.08 6.30
N LYS A 31 -0.04 -2.99 7.06
CA LYS A 31 -0.65 -1.70 6.70
C LYS A 31 0.41 -0.82 6.05
N ILE A 32 0.15 -0.36 4.84
CA ILE A 32 1.08 0.47 4.05
C ILE A 32 0.62 1.92 4.14
N VAL A 33 1.56 2.82 4.42
CA VAL A 33 1.31 4.26 4.39
C VAL A 33 1.41 4.73 2.95
N VAL A 34 0.31 5.26 2.41
CA VAL A 34 0.22 5.75 1.03
C VAL A 34 0.36 7.27 0.93
N SER A 35 0.10 7.98 2.03
CA SER A 35 0.31 9.42 2.17
C SER A 35 1.44 9.67 3.18
N THR A 36 2.64 9.92 2.66
CA THR A 36 3.84 9.99 3.51
C THR A 36 3.81 11.24 4.39
N PRO A 37 3.91 11.11 5.73
CA PRO A 37 3.99 12.28 6.60
C PRO A 37 5.31 13.02 6.35
N VAL A 38 5.25 14.35 6.37
CA VAL A 38 6.43 15.22 6.26
C VAL A 38 6.61 15.95 7.60
N PRO A 39 7.71 15.70 8.35
CA PRO A 39 8.84 14.81 8.03
C PRO A 39 8.56 13.31 8.28
N MET A 40 9.26 12.45 7.54
CA MET A 40 9.18 11.00 7.69
C MET A 40 10.17 10.54 8.79
N ILE A 41 9.66 10.20 9.97
CA ILE A 41 10.47 9.84 11.15
C ILE A 41 10.12 8.43 11.62
N GLU A 42 11.11 7.53 11.66
CA GLU A 42 10.97 6.16 12.18
C GLU A 42 10.38 6.15 13.59
N GLY A 43 9.43 5.26 13.85
CA GLY A 43 8.82 5.08 15.17
C GLY A 43 7.78 6.14 15.55
N VAL A 44 7.51 7.14 14.69
CA VAL A 44 6.47 8.13 14.95
C VAL A 44 5.10 7.45 15.06
N LEU A 45 4.31 7.86 16.06
CA LEU A 45 2.95 7.37 16.22
C LEU A 45 2.08 7.97 15.11
N LEU A 46 1.35 7.11 14.40
CA LEU A 46 0.44 7.50 13.35
C LEU A 46 -1.01 7.33 13.80
N GLU A 47 -1.82 8.33 13.49
CA GLU A 47 -3.26 8.17 13.41
C GLU A 47 -3.59 7.66 12.00
N LEU A 48 -4.16 6.45 11.93
CA LEU A 48 -4.42 5.80 10.65
C LEU A 48 -5.81 6.18 10.17
N HIS A 49 -5.87 6.76 8.98
CA HIS A 49 -7.11 6.98 8.24
C HIS A 49 -7.07 6.11 6.98
N MET A 50 -8.17 5.42 6.73
CA MET A 50 -8.34 4.72 5.46
C MET A 50 -8.56 5.76 4.36
N ASP A 51 -7.90 5.56 3.23
CA ASP A 51 -8.13 6.37 2.03
C ASP A 51 -9.24 5.69 1.22
N ASP A 52 -10.47 6.15 1.42
CA ASP A 52 -11.66 5.53 0.82
C ASP A 52 -11.61 5.59 -0.72
N ASP A 53 -11.09 6.69 -1.29
CA ASP A 53 -10.98 6.89 -2.72
C ASP A 53 -9.98 5.89 -3.33
N LEU A 54 -8.81 5.74 -2.71
CA LEU A 54 -7.83 4.74 -3.14
C LEU A 54 -8.39 3.31 -3.00
N MET A 55 -9.11 3.02 -1.93
CA MET A 55 -9.71 1.70 -1.73
C MET A 55 -10.79 1.38 -2.77
N LEU A 56 -11.56 2.39 -3.21
CA LEU A 56 -12.50 2.26 -4.32
C LEU A 56 -11.77 2.00 -5.64
N GLU A 57 -10.68 2.70 -5.92
CA GLU A 57 -9.86 2.49 -7.12
C GLU A 57 -9.29 1.06 -7.17
N ILE A 58 -8.72 0.58 -6.06
CA ILE A 58 -8.18 -0.78 -5.95
C ILE A 58 -9.29 -1.83 -6.15
N ALA A 59 -10.47 -1.61 -5.57
CA ALA A 59 -11.60 -2.51 -5.74
C ALA A 59 -12.08 -2.58 -7.21
N ALA A 60 -12.04 -1.45 -7.93
CA ALA A 60 -12.37 -1.40 -9.35
C ALA A 60 -11.33 -2.13 -10.23
N LEU A 61 -10.04 -2.06 -9.88
CA LEU A 61 -8.99 -2.81 -10.59
C LEU A 61 -9.19 -4.32 -10.43
N LYS A 62 -9.61 -4.78 -9.25
CA LYS A 62 -9.92 -6.19 -9.00
C LYS A 62 -11.07 -6.73 -9.84
N SER A 63 -12.11 -5.91 -10.08
CA SER A 63 -13.26 -6.33 -10.89
C SER A 63 -12.96 -6.28 -12.40
N ALA A 64 -12.08 -5.39 -12.86
CA ALA A 64 -11.65 -5.32 -14.26
C ALA A 64 -10.86 -6.56 -14.72
N ASP A 65 -10.06 -7.15 -13.83
CA ASP A 65 -9.25 -8.34 -14.14
C ASP A 65 -10.11 -9.63 -14.25
N LEU A 66 -11.24 -9.68 -13.53
CA LEU A 66 -12.22 -10.78 -13.62
C LEU A 66 -13.14 -10.67 -14.86
N GLY A 67 -13.14 -9.54 -15.57
CA GLY A 67 -13.94 -9.32 -16.77
C GLY A 67 -13.31 -9.80 -18.07
N ASN A 68 -12.02 -10.16 -18.07
CA ASN A 68 -11.27 -10.59 -19.25
C ASN A 68 -11.00 -12.11 -19.31
N ALA A 69 -11.67 -12.89 -18.46
CA ALA A 69 -11.59 -14.36 -18.42
C ALA A 69 -12.86 -15.05 -18.99
N GLN A 70 -13.49 -14.45 -20.01
CA GLN A 70 -14.58 -15.05 -20.79
C GLN A 70 -14.25 -14.98 -22.28
#